data_AF-A0A1T4XAN1-F1
#
_entry.id   AF-A0A1T4XAN1-F1
#
_cell.length_a   1.000
_cell.length_b   1.000
_cell.length_c   1.000
_cell.angle_alpha   90.00
_cell.angle_beta   90.00
_cell.angle_gamma   90.00
#
_symmetry.space_group_name_H-M   'P 1'
#
loop_
_entity.id
_entity.type
_entity.pdbx_description
1 polymer ?
#
loop_
_entity_poly.entity_id
_entity_poly.type
_entity_poly.pdbx_seq_one_letter_code
_entity_poly.pdbx_strand_id
1 'polypeptide(L)'
;MNTQHRPFDSMIRQPFALFAIPVALTLSACGPKPEAKTSATPAPTAERKAEESTPQAAAAPTHPAPAAAEAPAPEPKFSEAPVDIGGFGSSEPAERKDMPSRGVITLGPDSWQHSNGAHWETYTGTSFKAKRWGRYKVRLTYILNRSALGMQFRMADLVVKKSLLNATSPRKTYLGDIYISQPGDVPFALLTPPTENAGFEIVEIALIPTCEGEVPQQEADGSIVLNAKDAITWSENMRYEPKPEKNCLGFWTSEDDMAEWEFIVNKPGRYKVTVSHGCGGGNHGSQVELKLSDQTLKFTTQDTGGFQNWKEVSLGEIEIKGSGKQRLMIDPVNKVKSAVLDVQKVVLTPVS
;
A
#
# COMPACT_ATOMS: atom_id res chain seq x y z
N MET A 1 -57.34 33.47 -13.03
CA MET A 1 -57.92 32.23 -12.48
C MET A 1 -58.29 31.33 -13.65
N ASN A 2 -58.11 30.01 -13.52
CA ASN A 2 -58.57 28.95 -14.46
C ASN A 2 -57.99 28.97 -15.90
N THR A 3 -57.80 27.85 -16.60
CA THR A 3 -57.29 26.51 -16.18
C THR A 3 -56.78 25.72 -17.41
N GLN A 4 -56.01 24.65 -17.17
CA GLN A 4 -55.92 23.40 -17.96
C GLN A 4 -55.17 23.30 -19.32
N HIS A 5 -54.30 22.27 -19.35
CA HIS A 5 -53.96 21.32 -20.42
C HIS A 5 -53.57 21.76 -21.84
N ARG A 6 -52.34 21.34 -22.23
CA ARG A 6 -52.12 20.45 -23.38
C ARG A 6 -51.19 19.28 -22.98
N PRO A 7 -51.21 18.13 -23.69
CA PRO A 7 -50.53 16.89 -23.25
C PRO A 7 -49.15 16.67 -23.89
N PHE A 8 -48.53 15.54 -23.51
CA PHE A 8 -47.40 14.88 -24.19
C PHE A 8 -47.63 14.67 -25.70
N ASP A 9 -46.56 14.64 -26.48
CA ASP A 9 -46.35 13.56 -27.45
C ASP A 9 -44.85 13.26 -27.73
N SER A 10 -44.61 12.15 -28.41
CA SER A 10 -43.37 11.39 -28.65
C SER A 10 -42.20 12.13 -29.31
N MET A 11 -40.98 11.82 -28.84
CA MET A 11 -39.78 11.77 -29.68
C MET A 11 -38.93 10.49 -29.43
N ILE A 12 -39.32 9.43 -30.13
CA ILE A 12 -38.47 8.54 -30.95
C ILE A 12 -37.05 8.21 -30.41
N ARG A 13 -36.85 6.93 -30.07
CA ARG A 13 -35.51 6.28 -30.02
C ARG A 13 -35.01 5.95 -31.44
N GLN A 14 -33.71 6.14 -31.69
CA GLN A 14 -32.92 5.45 -32.73
C GLN A 14 -31.51 5.14 -32.16
N PRO A 15 -30.74 4.17 -32.70
CA PRO A 15 -30.01 3.22 -31.85
C PRO A 15 -28.47 3.36 -31.78
N PHE A 16 -27.90 2.61 -30.83
CA PHE A 16 -26.46 2.27 -30.77
C PHE A 16 -26.01 1.53 -32.04
N ALA A 17 -24.82 1.87 -32.54
CA ALA A 17 -24.07 1.04 -33.48
C ALA A 17 -22.96 0.27 -32.74
N LEU A 18 -23.03 -1.07 -32.74
CA LEU A 18 -21.91 -1.91 -32.31
C LEU A 18 -20.88 -2.02 -33.44
N PHE A 19 -19.62 -1.71 -33.14
CA PHE A 19 -18.50 -2.16 -33.97
C PHE A 19 -17.82 -3.35 -33.28
N ALA A 20 -18.03 -4.55 -33.83
CA ALA A 20 -17.30 -5.74 -33.44
C ALA A 20 -15.99 -5.82 -34.25
N ILE A 21 -14.86 -5.93 -33.56
CA ILE A 21 -13.54 -6.14 -34.18
C ILE A 21 -13.18 -7.62 -34.02
N PRO A 22 -12.98 -8.39 -35.11
CA PRO A 22 -12.62 -9.81 -35.01
C PRO A 22 -11.14 -9.96 -34.61
N VAL A 23 -10.87 -10.78 -33.59
CA VAL A 23 -9.52 -11.18 -33.19
C VAL A 23 -9.04 -12.31 -34.10
N ALA A 24 -7.93 -12.09 -34.82
CA ALA A 24 -7.28 -13.12 -35.61
C ALA A 24 -6.27 -13.90 -34.75
N LEU A 25 -6.65 -15.10 -34.30
CA LEU A 25 -5.71 -16.06 -33.69
C LEU A 25 -4.98 -16.84 -34.79
N THR A 26 -3.65 -16.73 -34.86
CA THR A 26 -2.80 -17.59 -35.70
C THR A 26 -2.01 -18.56 -34.84
N LEU A 27 -2.53 -19.78 -34.69
CA LEU A 27 -1.75 -20.92 -34.18
C LEU A 27 -0.79 -21.42 -35.25
N SER A 28 0.46 -21.69 -34.88
CA SER A 28 1.43 -22.47 -35.67
C SER A 28 2.39 -23.22 -34.75
N ALA A 29 3.01 -24.30 -35.21
CA ALA A 29 3.41 -25.41 -34.33
C ALA A 29 4.80 -26.02 -34.58
N CYS A 30 5.29 -26.75 -33.56
CA CYS A 30 6.21 -27.90 -33.62
C CYS A 30 7.65 -27.76 -34.20
N GLY A 31 8.58 -27.28 -33.36
CA GLY A 31 9.93 -27.85 -33.18
C GLY A 31 10.90 -27.90 -34.38
N PRO A 32 11.98 -28.73 -34.32
CA PRO A 32 12.53 -29.49 -33.19
C PRO A 32 13.90 -28.96 -32.68
N LYS A 33 14.53 -29.70 -31.76
CA LYS A 33 15.79 -29.35 -31.07
C LYS A 33 16.94 -30.27 -31.52
N PRO A 34 18.16 -29.77 -31.83
CA PRO A 34 19.33 -30.62 -32.14
C PRO A 34 19.98 -31.21 -30.88
N GLU A 35 20.64 -32.36 -31.05
CA GLU A 35 21.33 -33.11 -29.99
C GLU A 35 22.76 -32.60 -29.73
N ALA A 36 23.25 -32.83 -28.51
CA ALA A 36 24.69 -32.89 -28.20
C ALA A 36 24.95 -34.15 -27.33
N LYS A 37 26.03 -34.88 -27.60
CA LYS A 37 26.31 -36.19 -27.01
C LYS A 37 27.44 -36.15 -25.97
N THR A 38 27.34 -37.03 -24.98
CA THR A 38 28.43 -37.53 -24.09
C THR A 38 29.09 -36.50 -23.16
N SER A 39 29.68 -36.88 -22.02
CA SER A 39 29.87 -38.22 -21.40
C SER A 39 29.64 -38.17 -19.87
N ALA A 40 29.59 -39.34 -19.22
CA ALA A 40 29.20 -39.48 -17.81
C ALA A 40 30.37 -39.61 -16.82
N THR A 41 30.10 -39.29 -15.55
CA THR A 41 30.94 -39.51 -14.36
C THR A 41 31.03 -41.00 -13.99
N PRO A 42 32.05 -41.40 -13.23
CA PRO A 42 31.78 -42.19 -12.02
C PRO A 42 32.56 -41.72 -10.77
N ALA A 43 31.98 -41.98 -9.59
CA ALA A 43 32.67 -41.87 -8.30
C ALA A 43 33.34 -43.22 -7.91
N PRO A 44 34.04 -43.30 -6.76
CA PRO A 44 33.36 -43.88 -5.58
C PRO A 44 33.83 -43.37 -4.19
N THR A 45 33.15 -43.87 -3.16
CA THR A 45 33.41 -43.77 -1.71
C THR A 45 33.83 -45.14 -1.13
N ALA A 46 34.38 -45.32 0.08
CA ALA A 46 34.70 -44.41 1.21
C ALA A 46 36.12 -44.75 1.76
N GLU A 47 36.49 -44.87 3.06
CA GLU A 47 35.80 -44.80 4.37
C GLU A 47 36.74 -44.33 5.51
N ARG A 48 36.61 -44.83 6.75
CA ARG A 48 37.30 -44.35 7.97
C ARG A 48 38.41 -45.28 8.47
N LYS A 49 39.36 -44.70 9.22
CA LYS A 49 39.58 -45.06 10.64
C LYS A 49 40.33 -43.94 11.38
N ALA A 50 40.35 -44.04 12.71
CA ALA A 50 41.03 -43.12 13.61
C ALA A 50 41.95 -43.91 14.56
N GLU A 51 42.99 -43.26 15.10
CA GLU A 51 43.66 -43.74 16.30
C GLU A 51 44.33 -42.56 17.04
N GLU A 52 44.65 -42.78 18.32
CA GLU A 52 44.93 -41.74 19.33
C GLU A 52 46.34 -41.93 19.91
N SER A 53 47.12 -40.87 20.07
CA SER A 53 48.36 -40.94 20.86
C SER A 53 48.85 -39.60 21.43
N THR A 54 49.30 -39.67 22.68
CA THR A 54 50.02 -38.68 23.50
C THR A 54 50.92 -39.50 24.47
N PRO A 55 51.79 -38.94 25.33
CA PRO A 55 52.21 -37.53 25.53
C PRO A 55 53.76 -37.32 25.55
N GLN A 56 54.24 -36.07 25.68
CA GLN A 56 55.13 -35.70 26.82
C GLN A 56 55.50 -34.19 26.97
N ALA A 57 55.67 -33.81 28.24
CA ALA A 57 56.68 -32.89 28.81
C ALA A 57 56.89 -31.45 28.26
N ALA A 58 56.11 -30.52 28.82
CA ALA A 58 56.51 -29.24 29.44
C ALA A 58 57.87 -28.55 29.13
N ALA A 59 57.77 -27.27 28.74
CA ALA A 59 58.66 -26.19 29.19
C ALA A 59 57.90 -24.84 29.19
N ALA A 60 58.24 -23.91 30.09
CA ALA A 60 57.76 -22.53 30.13
C ALA A 60 58.96 -21.56 30.03
N PRO A 61 58.79 -20.31 29.56
CA PRO A 61 58.41 -19.24 30.50
C PRO A 61 57.63 -18.04 29.88
N THR A 62 57.45 -17.00 30.70
CA THR A 62 57.01 -15.62 30.40
C THR A 62 55.51 -15.37 30.15
N HIS A 63 54.91 -14.58 31.05
CA HIS A 63 53.61 -13.93 30.87
C HIS A 63 53.81 -12.51 30.33
N PRO A 64 53.14 -12.12 29.23
CA PRO A 64 52.72 -10.75 29.01
C PRO A 64 51.63 -10.36 30.04
N ALA A 65 51.46 -9.08 30.32
CA ALA A 65 50.37 -8.59 31.16
C ALA A 65 49.00 -8.90 30.52
N PRO A 66 47.94 -9.16 31.32
CA PRO A 66 46.61 -9.40 30.77
C PRO A 66 46.10 -8.15 30.03
N ALA A 67 45.62 -8.34 28.80
CA ALA A 67 44.86 -7.32 28.10
C ALA A 67 43.60 -6.96 28.90
N ALA A 68 43.16 -5.69 28.81
CA ALA A 68 41.93 -5.27 29.46
C ALA A 68 40.75 -6.09 28.94
N ALA A 69 39.93 -6.63 29.86
CA ALA A 69 38.77 -7.43 29.48
C ALA A 69 37.78 -6.58 28.67
N GLU A 70 37.45 -7.06 27.48
CA GLU A 70 36.43 -6.46 26.64
C GLU A 70 35.07 -6.56 27.37
N ALA A 71 34.33 -5.45 27.43
CA ALA A 71 33.11 -5.39 28.23
C ALA A 71 32.05 -6.37 27.67
N PRO A 72 31.32 -7.11 28.52
CA PRO A 72 30.31 -8.05 28.04
C PRO A 72 29.24 -7.30 27.24
N ALA A 73 28.89 -7.85 26.08
CA ALA A 73 27.85 -7.29 25.23
C ALA A 73 26.53 -7.17 26.02
N PRO A 74 25.77 -6.07 25.86
CA PRO A 74 24.55 -5.85 26.63
C PRO A 74 23.54 -6.96 26.36
N GLU A 75 22.99 -7.53 27.44
CA GLU A 75 21.99 -8.60 27.37
C GLU A 75 20.78 -8.17 26.51
N PRO A 76 20.20 -9.08 25.71
CA PRO A 76 19.07 -8.77 24.83
C PRO A 76 17.80 -8.50 25.65
N LYS A 77 17.61 -7.23 26.04
CA LYS A 77 16.42 -6.77 26.74
C LYS A 77 15.18 -6.94 25.85
N PHE A 78 14.14 -7.57 26.39
CA PHE A 78 12.82 -7.55 25.78
C PHE A 78 12.31 -6.11 25.69
N SER A 79 11.56 -5.80 24.62
CA SER A 79 10.96 -4.49 24.42
C SER A 79 9.99 -4.17 25.57
N GLU A 80 10.19 -3.02 26.22
CA GLU A 80 9.28 -2.50 27.27
C GLU A 80 7.96 -1.97 26.69
N ALA A 81 7.78 -1.98 25.36
CA ALA A 81 6.52 -1.63 24.72
C ALA A 81 5.42 -2.64 25.12
N PRO A 82 4.21 -2.19 25.53
CA PRO A 82 3.11 -3.08 25.86
C PRO A 82 2.80 -4.07 24.73
N VAL A 83 2.78 -5.37 25.06
CA VAL A 83 2.33 -6.42 24.14
C VAL A 83 0.84 -6.25 23.90
N ASP A 84 0.44 -6.13 22.63
CA ASP A 84 -0.98 -6.11 22.25
C ASP A 84 -1.57 -7.53 22.36
N ILE A 85 -2.06 -7.85 23.56
CA ILE A 85 -2.76 -9.11 23.84
C ILE A 85 -4.10 -9.18 23.09
N GLY A 86 -4.71 -8.04 22.72
CA GLY A 86 -5.94 -8.00 21.91
C GLY A 86 -5.69 -8.44 20.45
N GLY A 87 -4.47 -8.24 19.95
CA GLY A 87 -3.97 -8.76 18.68
C GLY A 87 -3.56 -10.24 18.72
N PHE A 88 -3.51 -10.91 19.87
CA PHE A 88 -3.03 -12.29 19.98
C PHE A 88 -3.92 -13.27 19.18
N GLY A 89 -3.30 -14.07 18.31
CA GLY A 89 -4.01 -14.96 17.39
C GLY A 89 -4.76 -14.27 16.24
N SER A 90 -4.59 -12.95 16.06
CA SER A 90 -5.17 -12.20 14.94
C SER A 90 -4.35 -12.40 13.67
N SER A 91 -5.01 -12.59 12.52
CA SER A 91 -4.39 -12.55 11.18
C SER A 91 -4.49 -11.17 10.50
N GLU A 92 -5.10 -10.19 11.18
CA GLU A 92 -5.15 -8.79 10.71
C GLU A 92 -3.74 -8.18 10.72
N PRO A 93 -3.32 -7.46 9.66
CA PRO A 93 -2.06 -6.72 9.67
C PRO A 93 -1.98 -5.72 10.82
N ALA A 94 -0.87 -5.72 11.56
CA ALA A 94 -0.61 -4.72 12.59
C ALA A 94 -0.50 -3.32 11.95
N GLU A 95 -1.29 -2.36 12.43
CA GLU A 95 -1.23 -0.98 11.94
C GLU A 95 0.08 -0.31 12.36
N ARG A 96 0.71 0.38 11.40
CA ARG A 96 1.86 1.24 11.65
C ARG A 96 1.44 2.43 12.54
N LYS A 97 2.28 2.83 13.50
CA LYS A 97 1.98 3.94 14.42
C LYS A 97 2.09 5.33 13.75
N ASP A 98 2.83 5.38 12.65
CA ASP A 98 3.19 6.55 11.84
C ASP A 98 2.34 6.66 10.56
N MET A 99 1.10 6.17 10.59
CA MET A 99 0.21 6.22 9.41
C MET A 99 -0.32 7.65 9.21
N PRO A 100 -0.16 8.26 8.01
CA PRO A 100 -0.77 9.55 7.73
C PRO A 100 -2.30 9.49 7.83
N SER A 101 -2.90 10.52 8.41
CA SER A 101 -4.36 10.65 8.53
C SER A 101 -5.02 11.29 7.30
N ARG A 102 -4.23 11.94 6.43
CA ARG A 102 -4.77 12.71 5.31
C ARG A 102 -5.36 11.81 4.23
N GLY A 103 -6.58 12.13 3.81
CA GLY A 103 -7.36 11.30 2.87
C GLY A 103 -8.00 10.07 3.51
N VAL A 104 -7.77 9.79 4.80
CA VAL A 104 -8.57 8.80 5.54
C VAL A 104 -9.95 9.38 5.81
N ILE A 105 -11.00 8.66 5.45
CA ILE A 105 -12.39 9.05 5.72
C ILE A 105 -12.91 8.20 6.88
N THR A 106 -13.30 8.82 7.98
CA THR A 106 -13.83 8.15 9.17
C THR A 106 -15.33 8.38 9.32
N LEU A 107 -16.05 7.32 9.67
CA LEU A 107 -17.49 7.30 9.93
C LEU A 107 -17.67 6.88 11.39
N GLY A 108 -18.12 7.80 12.24
CA GLY A 108 -18.50 7.53 13.63
C GLY A 108 -20.01 7.26 13.78
N PRO A 109 -20.50 6.97 15.01
CA PRO A 109 -21.88 6.55 15.27
C PRO A 109 -22.99 7.40 14.63
N ASP A 110 -22.81 8.73 14.56
CA ASP A 110 -23.77 9.66 13.95
C ASP A 110 -23.90 9.50 12.41
N SER A 111 -23.06 8.67 11.79
CA SER A 111 -22.99 8.48 10.33
C SER A 111 -23.95 7.41 9.81
N TRP A 112 -24.68 6.69 10.68
CA TRP A 112 -25.59 5.61 10.28
C TRP A 112 -26.88 5.54 11.09
N GLN A 113 -27.91 5.00 10.44
CA GLN A 113 -29.16 4.61 11.09
C GLN A 113 -29.05 3.14 11.50
N HIS A 114 -29.46 2.81 12.72
CA HIS A 114 -29.57 1.44 13.22
C HIS A 114 -31.05 1.03 13.26
N SER A 115 -31.39 -0.14 12.73
CA SER A 115 -32.71 -0.77 12.88
C SER A 115 -32.58 -2.23 13.30
N ASN A 116 -33.38 -2.64 14.26
CA ASN A 116 -33.47 -4.02 14.74
C ASN A 116 -34.71 -4.69 14.13
N GLY A 117 -34.51 -5.73 13.33
CA GLY A 117 -35.56 -6.52 12.69
C GLY A 117 -35.51 -7.98 13.14
N ALA A 118 -36.65 -8.67 13.04
CA ALA A 118 -36.88 -10.02 13.60
C ALA A 118 -35.89 -11.13 13.17
N HIS A 119 -35.06 -10.88 12.15
CA HIS A 119 -34.01 -11.80 11.70
C HIS A 119 -32.62 -11.14 11.58
N TRP A 120 -32.53 -9.81 11.58
CA TRP A 120 -31.28 -9.07 11.36
C TRP A 120 -31.31 -7.72 12.07
N GLU A 121 -30.23 -7.36 12.76
CA GLU A 121 -29.91 -5.97 13.04
C GLU A 121 -29.17 -5.38 11.83
N THR A 122 -29.49 -4.14 11.47
CA THR A 122 -29.02 -3.48 10.24
C THR A 122 -28.56 -2.07 10.55
N TYR A 123 -27.33 -1.76 10.15
CA TYR A 123 -26.69 -0.45 10.26
C TYR A 123 -26.48 0.09 8.84
N THR A 124 -27.15 1.19 8.49
CA THR A 124 -27.11 1.80 7.15
C THR A 124 -26.61 3.24 7.20
N GLY A 125 -25.44 3.47 6.63
CA GLY A 125 -24.85 4.79 6.52
C GLY A 125 -25.36 5.56 5.31
N THR A 126 -25.89 6.77 5.56
CA THR A 126 -26.29 7.68 4.49
C THR A 126 -25.08 8.51 4.07
N SER A 127 -24.25 7.89 3.22
CA SER A 127 -23.22 8.52 2.38
C SER A 127 -22.36 9.64 3.00
N PHE A 128 -21.09 9.31 3.26
CA PHE A 128 -20.04 10.32 3.28
C PHE A 128 -19.73 10.78 1.85
N LYS A 129 -19.27 12.02 1.71
CA LYS A 129 -18.80 12.57 0.44
C LYS A 129 -17.29 12.33 0.27
N ALA A 130 -16.94 11.36 -0.56
CA ALA A 130 -15.55 11.17 -0.98
C ALA A 130 -15.08 12.38 -1.81
N LYS A 131 -14.01 13.08 -1.39
CA LYS A 131 -13.39 14.18 -2.17
C LYS A 131 -12.59 13.65 -3.36
N ARG A 132 -11.90 12.53 -3.18
CA ARG A 132 -10.93 11.92 -4.10
C ARG A 132 -11.45 10.58 -4.64
N TRP A 133 -11.39 10.36 -5.96
CA TRP A 133 -11.56 9.03 -6.55
C TRP A 133 -10.35 8.14 -6.25
N GLY A 134 -10.53 6.83 -6.34
CA GLY A 134 -9.45 5.85 -6.25
C GLY A 134 -9.74 4.72 -5.28
N ARG A 135 -8.72 3.93 -4.98
CA ARG A 135 -8.83 2.75 -4.09
C ARG A 135 -8.71 3.11 -2.61
N TYR A 136 -9.51 2.45 -1.78
CA TYR A 136 -9.49 2.54 -0.32
C TYR A 136 -9.63 1.17 0.32
N LYS A 137 -8.94 0.95 1.44
CA LYS A 137 -9.08 -0.22 2.31
C LYS A 137 -10.09 0.09 3.41
N VAL A 138 -11.10 -0.77 3.58
CA VAL A 138 -12.17 -0.59 4.56
C VAL A 138 -11.80 -1.26 5.88
N ARG A 139 -11.69 -0.47 6.94
CA ARG A 139 -11.48 -0.90 8.33
C ARG A 139 -12.79 -0.74 9.12
N LEU A 140 -13.11 -1.73 9.94
CA LEU A 140 -14.13 -1.67 10.98
C LEU A 140 -13.43 -1.70 12.34
N THR A 141 -13.73 -0.71 13.19
CA THR A 141 -13.36 -0.69 14.60
C THR A 141 -14.62 -0.95 15.43
N TYR A 142 -14.60 -1.97 16.29
CA TYR A 142 -15.79 -2.44 17.02
C TYR A 142 -15.46 -2.94 18.42
N ILE A 143 -16.48 -3.02 19.28
CA ILE A 143 -16.46 -3.74 20.55
C ILE A 143 -17.45 -4.92 20.43
N LEU A 144 -17.09 -6.08 20.98
CA LEU A 144 -17.95 -7.28 21.02
C LEU A 144 -17.74 -8.02 22.34
N ASN A 145 -18.59 -7.72 23.33
CA ASN A 145 -18.52 -8.26 24.69
C ASN A 145 -19.05 -9.70 24.85
N ARG A 146 -19.30 -10.42 23.75
CA ARG A 146 -19.77 -11.81 23.73
C ARG A 146 -18.98 -12.69 22.75
N SER A 147 -19.43 -13.92 22.53
CA SER A 147 -18.86 -14.84 21.54
C SER A 147 -18.91 -14.28 20.11
N ALA A 148 -18.19 -14.93 19.19
CA ALA A 148 -18.01 -14.44 17.83
C ALA A 148 -19.33 -14.20 17.08
N LEU A 149 -19.40 -13.08 16.34
CA LEU A 149 -20.61 -12.57 15.68
C LEU A 149 -20.44 -12.61 14.16
N GLY A 150 -21.27 -13.40 13.48
CA GLY A 150 -21.36 -13.35 12.02
C GLY A 150 -21.90 -12.02 11.52
N MET A 151 -21.29 -11.44 10.50
CA MET A 151 -21.72 -10.20 9.86
C MET A 151 -21.65 -10.30 8.34
N GLN A 152 -22.50 -9.53 7.66
CA GLN A 152 -22.38 -9.25 6.22
C GLN A 152 -22.29 -7.74 6.02
N PHE A 153 -21.26 -7.28 5.31
CA PHE A 153 -21.06 -5.87 4.97
C PHE A 153 -21.10 -5.64 3.46
N ARG A 154 -21.62 -4.49 3.07
CA ARG A 154 -21.80 -4.02 1.69
C ARG A 154 -21.40 -2.54 1.60
N MET A 155 -20.45 -2.20 0.73
CA MET A 155 -20.12 -0.82 0.38
C MET A 155 -19.56 -0.81 -1.05
N ALA A 156 -20.10 0.04 -1.93
CA ALA A 156 -19.79 0.03 -3.36
C ALA A 156 -19.88 -1.39 -3.98
N ASP A 157 -18.76 -1.91 -4.49
CA ASP A 157 -18.57 -3.24 -5.07
C ASP A 157 -18.22 -4.33 -4.03
N LEU A 158 -17.69 -3.95 -2.86
CA LEU A 158 -17.34 -4.87 -1.78
C LEU A 158 -18.61 -5.44 -1.12
N VAL A 159 -18.76 -6.76 -1.18
CA VAL A 159 -19.68 -7.54 -0.35
C VAL A 159 -18.89 -8.64 0.36
N VAL A 160 -18.81 -8.56 1.68
CA VAL A 160 -18.04 -9.49 2.52
C VAL A 160 -18.93 -10.13 3.58
N LYS A 161 -18.67 -11.41 3.88
CA LYS A 161 -19.20 -12.11 5.06
C LYS A 161 -18.02 -12.45 5.96
N LYS A 162 -18.07 -12.06 7.23
CA LYS A 162 -16.98 -12.26 8.19
C LYS A 162 -17.54 -12.71 9.54
N SER A 163 -16.70 -13.34 10.36
CA SER A 163 -16.99 -13.57 11.77
C SER A 163 -16.13 -12.60 12.59
N LEU A 164 -16.79 -11.72 13.33
CA LEU A 164 -16.13 -10.81 14.28
C LEU A 164 -15.80 -11.59 15.55
N LEU A 165 -14.60 -11.40 16.09
CA LEU A 165 -14.13 -12.09 17.29
C LEU A 165 -14.45 -11.28 18.55
N ASN A 166 -14.50 -11.95 19.71
CA ASN A 166 -14.66 -11.27 21.00
C ASN A 166 -13.60 -10.16 21.16
N ALA A 167 -14.05 -9.04 21.71
CA ALA A 167 -13.27 -7.82 21.90
C ALA A 167 -13.92 -6.95 22.99
N THR A 168 -13.38 -6.99 24.22
CA THR A 168 -13.84 -6.14 25.33
C THR A 168 -13.27 -4.72 25.30
N SER A 169 -12.43 -4.43 24.30
CA SER A 169 -11.88 -3.11 23.97
C SER A 169 -11.97 -2.90 22.45
N PRO A 170 -11.87 -1.66 21.93
CA PRO A 170 -12.00 -1.38 20.50
C PRO A 170 -11.01 -2.16 19.63
N ARG A 171 -11.51 -3.17 18.90
CA ARG A 171 -10.74 -4.04 18.00
C ARG A 171 -10.93 -3.61 16.56
N LYS A 172 -9.83 -3.57 15.81
CA LYS A 172 -9.80 -3.28 14.37
C LYS A 172 -9.86 -4.59 13.56
N THR A 173 -10.53 -4.53 12.42
CA THR A 173 -10.54 -5.61 11.41
C THR A 173 -10.73 -5.01 10.02
N TYR A 174 -10.05 -5.58 9.00
CA TYR A 174 -10.24 -5.15 7.61
C TYR A 174 -11.33 -5.95 6.92
N LEU A 175 -12.22 -5.25 6.23
CA LEU A 175 -13.37 -5.83 5.53
C LEU A 175 -13.08 -6.12 4.05
N GLY A 176 -12.11 -5.42 3.46
CA GLY A 176 -11.71 -5.55 2.06
C GLY A 176 -11.19 -4.22 1.51
N ASP A 177 -11.08 -4.13 0.19
CA ASP A 177 -10.88 -2.87 -0.53
C ASP A 177 -12.15 -2.52 -1.32
N ILE A 178 -12.31 -1.23 -1.64
CA ILE A 178 -13.26 -0.72 -2.64
C ILE A 178 -12.56 0.22 -3.62
N TYR A 179 -13.17 0.46 -4.78
CA TYR A 179 -12.78 1.53 -5.70
C TYR A 179 -13.88 2.58 -5.85
N ILE A 180 -13.60 3.81 -5.39
CA ILE A 180 -14.51 4.95 -5.54
C ILE A 180 -14.23 5.60 -6.90
N SER A 181 -15.13 5.43 -7.87
CA SER A 181 -14.88 5.86 -9.26
C SER A 181 -15.09 7.35 -9.53
N GLN A 182 -15.89 8.05 -8.72
CA GLN A 182 -16.12 9.49 -8.80
C GLN A 182 -16.29 10.10 -7.40
N PRO A 183 -15.91 11.38 -7.18
CA PRO A 183 -16.20 12.10 -5.94
C PRO A 183 -17.71 12.19 -5.71
N GLY A 184 -18.17 11.83 -4.51
CA GLY A 184 -19.60 11.78 -4.22
C GLY A 184 -19.96 10.82 -3.09
N ASP A 185 -21.23 10.45 -3.07
CA ASP A 185 -21.93 9.81 -1.97
C ASP A 185 -21.87 8.28 -2.06
N VAL A 186 -21.16 7.64 -1.12
CA VAL A 186 -20.99 6.17 -1.10
C VAL A 186 -21.78 5.55 0.07
N PRO A 187 -22.94 4.92 -0.19
CA PRO A 187 -23.74 4.29 0.86
C PRO A 187 -23.16 2.93 1.28
N PHE A 188 -23.44 2.53 2.52
CA PHE A 188 -23.08 1.20 3.04
C PHE A 188 -24.21 0.56 3.85
N ALA A 189 -24.14 -0.76 3.99
CA ALA A 189 -24.96 -1.54 4.91
C ALA A 189 -24.11 -2.59 5.64
N LEU A 190 -24.28 -2.70 6.96
CA LEU A 190 -23.75 -3.78 7.79
C LEU A 190 -24.94 -4.51 8.42
N LEU A 191 -25.01 -5.83 8.24
CA LEU A 191 -26.05 -6.69 8.80
C LEU A 191 -25.43 -7.70 9.77
N THR A 192 -26.07 -7.91 10.91
CA THR A 192 -25.76 -8.96 11.89
C THR A 192 -27.04 -9.71 12.26
N PRO A 193 -26.96 -10.94 12.80
CA PRO A 193 -28.04 -11.50 13.61
C PRO A 193 -28.41 -10.51 14.75
N PRO A 194 -29.65 -10.55 15.27
CA PRO A 194 -30.02 -9.73 16.42
C PRO A 194 -29.05 -9.92 17.59
N THR A 195 -28.65 -8.80 18.19
CA THR A 195 -27.74 -8.77 19.34
C THR A 195 -28.50 -8.56 20.64
N GLU A 196 -29.73 -8.07 20.60
CA GLU A 196 -30.58 -7.85 21.79
C GLU A 196 -29.90 -6.91 22.82
N ASN A 197 -29.11 -5.95 22.31
CA ASN A 197 -28.24 -5.04 23.07
C ASN A 197 -27.05 -5.72 23.78
N ALA A 198 -26.69 -6.97 23.43
CA ALA A 198 -25.63 -7.73 24.09
C ALA A 198 -24.20 -7.31 23.69
N GLY A 199 -23.91 -6.01 23.75
CA GLY A 199 -22.56 -5.45 23.71
C GLY A 199 -21.80 -5.65 22.39
N PHE A 200 -22.49 -5.59 21.25
CA PHE A 200 -21.86 -5.26 19.98
C PHE A 200 -21.99 -3.76 19.71
N GLU A 201 -20.88 -3.10 19.42
CA GLU A 201 -20.83 -1.67 19.13
C GLU A 201 -19.90 -1.41 17.94
N ILE A 202 -20.38 -0.67 16.94
CA ILE A 202 -19.55 -0.14 15.87
C ILE A 202 -18.99 1.20 16.37
N VAL A 203 -17.67 1.27 16.59
CA VAL A 203 -17.00 2.50 17.05
C VAL A 203 -16.65 3.39 15.86
N GLU A 204 -16.18 2.80 14.77
CA GLU A 204 -15.73 3.52 13.57
C GLU A 204 -15.77 2.59 12.34
N ILE A 205 -16.17 3.12 11.19
CA ILE A 205 -15.81 2.55 9.88
C ILE A 205 -14.89 3.55 9.19
N ALA A 206 -13.67 3.13 8.82
CA ALA A 206 -12.68 3.99 8.18
C ALA A 206 -12.31 3.49 6.78
N LEU A 207 -12.23 4.41 5.84
CA LEU A 207 -11.69 4.19 4.50
C LEU A 207 -10.29 4.79 4.45
N ILE A 208 -9.28 3.92 4.41
CA ILE A 208 -7.87 4.31 4.41
C ILE A 208 -7.37 4.25 2.96
N PRO A 209 -6.71 5.30 2.41
CA PRO A 209 -6.11 5.24 1.08
C PRO A 209 -5.19 4.02 0.91
N THR A 210 -5.20 3.42 -0.28
CA THR A 210 -4.30 2.32 -0.64
C THR A 210 -3.88 2.47 -2.11
N CYS A 211 -2.75 1.86 -2.49
CA CYS A 211 -2.28 1.82 -3.87
C CYS A 211 -3.30 1.12 -4.79
N GLU A 212 -3.34 1.50 -6.06
CA GLU A 212 -4.32 0.97 -7.02
C GLU A 212 -3.77 -0.25 -7.77
N GLY A 213 -2.46 -0.26 -8.01
CA GLY A 213 -1.68 -1.38 -8.55
C GLY A 213 -1.21 -2.38 -7.49
N GLU A 214 0.08 -2.72 -7.52
CA GLU A 214 0.68 -3.80 -6.74
C GLU A 214 1.91 -3.31 -5.96
N VAL A 215 2.28 -4.00 -4.88
CA VAL A 215 3.47 -3.69 -4.06
C VAL A 215 4.73 -3.91 -4.91
N PRO A 216 5.52 -2.88 -5.29
CA PRO A 216 6.67 -3.07 -6.16
C PRO A 216 7.71 -3.99 -5.54
N GLN A 217 8.33 -4.81 -6.38
CA GLN A 217 9.40 -5.72 -6.02
C GLN A 217 10.73 -5.18 -6.54
N GLN A 218 11.83 -5.61 -5.93
CA GLN A 218 13.16 -5.41 -6.50
C GLN A 218 13.41 -6.37 -7.67
N GLU A 219 13.83 -5.80 -8.80
CA GLU A 219 14.13 -6.49 -10.05
C GLU A 219 15.43 -7.32 -9.98
N ALA A 220 15.63 -8.18 -10.98
CA ALA A 220 16.79 -9.08 -11.05
C ALA A 220 18.14 -8.34 -11.09
N ASP A 221 18.19 -7.20 -11.79
CA ASP A 221 19.34 -6.28 -11.85
C ASP A 221 19.53 -5.47 -10.55
N GLY A 222 18.59 -5.57 -9.62
CA GLY A 222 18.55 -4.86 -8.34
C GLY A 222 17.80 -3.53 -8.40
N SER A 223 17.32 -3.07 -9.56
CA SER A 223 16.53 -1.84 -9.67
C SER A 223 15.14 -1.98 -9.03
N ILE A 224 14.51 -0.83 -8.73
CA ILE A 224 13.16 -0.78 -8.16
C ILE A 224 12.42 0.36 -8.85
N VAL A 225 11.29 0.04 -9.50
CA VAL A 225 10.46 1.01 -10.22
C VAL A 225 9.16 1.24 -9.46
N LEU A 226 8.95 2.48 -9.01
CA LEU A 226 7.84 2.90 -8.18
C LEU A 226 6.89 3.76 -9.01
N ASN A 227 5.94 3.12 -9.70
CA ASN A 227 5.01 3.81 -10.62
C ASN A 227 3.90 4.54 -9.87
N ALA A 228 3.30 5.56 -10.48
CA ALA A 228 2.17 6.30 -9.91
C ALA A 228 0.99 5.41 -9.46
N LYS A 229 0.65 4.35 -10.22
CA LYS A 229 -0.40 3.37 -9.83
C LYS A 229 -0.12 2.65 -8.50
N ASP A 230 1.15 2.48 -8.16
CA ASP A 230 1.62 1.67 -7.03
C ASP A 230 1.78 2.52 -5.75
N ALA A 231 1.47 3.82 -5.80
CA ALA A 231 1.53 4.74 -4.67
C ALA A 231 0.23 4.74 -3.85
N ILE A 232 0.36 4.80 -2.52
CA ILE A 232 -0.69 5.25 -1.62
C ILE A 232 -0.76 6.78 -1.68
N THR A 233 -1.97 7.34 -1.74
CA THR A 233 -2.21 8.78 -1.94
C THR A 233 -2.87 9.41 -0.71
N TRP A 234 -2.04 9.88 0.22
CA TRP A 234 -2.43 10.48 1.51
C TRP A 234 -2.85 11.95 1.29
N SER A 235 -4.08 12.15 0.82
CA SER A 235 -4.45 13.36 0.07
C SER A 235 -5.95 13.64 0.01
N GLU A 236 -6.32 14.90 -0.24
CA GLU A 236 -7.71 15.28 -0.54
C GLU A 236 -8.01 15.40 -2.04
N ASN A 237 -7.04 15.81 -2.85
CA ASN A 237 -7.23 16.09 -4.28
C ASN A 237 -6.26 15.34 -5.19
N MET A 238 -4.98 15.24 -4.81
CA MET A 238 -3.97 14.48 -5.54
C MET A 238 -4.43 13.02 -5.68
N ARG A 239 -4.25 12.40 -6.86
CA ARG A 239 -4.65 11.00 -7.10
C ARG A 239 -3.95 10.43 -8.32
N TYR A 240 -3.95 9.09 -8.43
CA TYR A 240 -3.56 8.44 -9.67
C TYR A 240 -4.56 8.76 -10.79
N GLU A 241 -4.02 9.02 -11.98
CA GLU A 241 -4.77 9.25 -13.21
C GLU A 241 -4.51 8.11 -14.20
N PRO A 242 -5.37 7.07 -14.22
CA PRO A 242 -5.12 5.78 -14.90
C PRO A 242 -5.16 5.84 -16.44
N LYS A 243 -5.31 7.02 -17.02
CA LYS A 243 -5.35 7.18 -18.48
C LYS A 243 -3.93 6.98 -19.07
N PRO A 244 -3.74 6.24 -20.17
CA PRO A 244 -2.42 5.98 -20.74
C PRO A 244 -1.63 7.24 -21.11
N GLU A 245 -2.29 8.32 -21.55
CA GLU A 245 -1.67 9.60 -21.85
C GLU A 245 -1.22 10.39 -20.60
N LYS A 246 -1.61 9.94 -19.40
CA LYS A 246 -1.23 10.52 -18.11
C LYS A 246 -0.32 9.58 -17.32
N ASN A 247 -0.87 8.46 -16.83
CA ASN A 247 -0.17 7.47 -15.99
C ASN A 247 0.66 8.13 -14.87
N CYS A 248 0.04 9.06 -14.14
CA CYS A 248 0.71 9.91 -13.16
C CYS A 248 -0.10 10.07 -11.86
N LEU A 249 0.58 10.48 -10.80
CA LEU A 249 -0.03 11.17 -9.68
C LEU A 249 -0.26 12.62 -10.14
N GLY A 250 -1.53 12.97 -10.37
CA GLY A 250 -1.95 14.28 -10.84
C GLY A 250 -2.87 14.99 -9.85
N PHE A 251 -3.34 16.18 -10.23
CA PHE A 251 -4.17 17.07 -9.40
C PHE A 251 -3.54 17.52 -8.07
N TRP A 252 -2.20 17.47 -7.96
CA TRP A 252 -1.45 17.85 -6.77
C TRP A 252 -1.52 19.35 -6.52
N THR A 253 -2.52 19.78 -5.74
CA THR A 253 -2.97 21.18 -5.64
C THR A 253 -2.91 21.75 -4.22
N SER A 254 -2.62 20.91 -3.22
CA SER A 254 -2.33 21.26 -1.83
C SER A 254 -0.89 20.83 -1.51
N GLU A 255 -0.19 21.59 -0.66
CA GLU A 255 1.13 21.19 -0.16
C GLU A 255 1.06 20.15 0.98
N ASP A 256 -0.09 20.01 1.63
CA ASP A 256 -0.33 18.95 2.62
C ASP A 256 -0.56 17.56 1.98
N ASP A 257 -0.90 17.50 0.68
CA ASP A 257 -1.14 16.24 -0.04
C ASP A 257 0.21 15.54 -0.28
N MET A 258 0.35 14.27 0.10
CA MET A 258 1.60 13.51 -0.04
C MET A 258 1.36 12.10 -0.60
N ALA A 259 2.39 11.48 -1.19
CA ALA A 259 2.31 10.12 -1.73
C ALA A 259 3.38 9.20 -1.13
N GLU A 260 3.09 7.91 -1.03
CA GLU A 260 3.99 6.93 -0.42
C GLU A 260 3.94 5.59 -1.16
N TRP A 261 5.11 5.05 -1.50
CA TRP A 261 5.24 3.69 -2.01
C TRP A 261 5.70 2.75 -0.90
N GLU A 262 4.94 1.67 -0.68
CA GLU A 262 5.42 0.51 0.06
C GLU A 262 5.96 -0.52 -0.94
N PHE A 263 7.20 -0.99 -0.79
CA PHE A 263 7.87 -1.89 -1.73
C PHE A 263 8.75 -2.92 -1.02
N ILE A 264 9.19 -3.98 -1.71
CA ILE A 264 10.01 -5.07 -1.16
C ILE A 264 11.43 -5.02 -1.72
N VAL A 265 12.42 -5.06 -0.82
CA VAL A 265 13.85 -5.10 -1.16
C VAL A 265 14.46 -6.44 -0.74
N ASN A 266 15.12 -7.12 -1.67
CA ASN A 266 15.76 -8.42 -1.43
C ASN A 266 17.27 -8.28 -1.16
N LYS A 267 17.91 -7.26 -1.75
CA LYS A 267 19.34 -6.93 -1.63
C LYS A 267 19.50 -5.52 -1.03
N PRO A 268 19.94 -5.36 0.23
CA PRO A 268 20.34 -4.06 0.80
C PRO A 268 21.46 -3.40 -0.01
N GLY A 269 21.62 -2.08 0.09
CA GLY A 269 22.68 -1.34 -0.63
C GLY A 269 22.39 0.15 -0.81
N ARG A 270 23.26 0.86 -1.55
CA ARG A 270 23.03 2.24 -1.99
C ARG A 270 22.31 2.28 -3.34
N TYR A 271 21.43 3.26 -3.49
CA TYR A 271 20.58 3.45 -4.67
C TYR A 271 20.60 4.90 -5.12
N LYS A 272 20.92 5.15 -6.38
CA LYS A 272 20.67 6.43 -7.03
C LYS A 272 19.17 6.63 -7.21
N VAL A 273 18.68 7.81 -6.83
CA VAL A 273 17.25 8.18 -6.89
C VAL A 273 16.97 9.10 -8.07
N THR A 274 16.05 8.69 -8.93
CA THR A 274 15.57 9.49 -10.08
C THR A 274 14.04 9.62 -10.04
N VAL A 275 13.51 10.84 -10.19
CA VAL A 275 12.07 11.12 -10.26
C VAL A 275 11.70 11.53 -11.68
N SER A 276 10.71 10.87 -12.29
CA SER A 276 10.07 11.31 -13.53
C SER A 276 8.87 12.20 -13.19
N HIS A 277 8.98 13.50 -13.45
CA HIS A 277 7.96 14.49 -13.12
C HIS A 277 7.58 15.36 -14.32
N GLY A 278 6.37 15.94 -14.25
CA GLY A 278 5.88 16.95 -15.16
C GLY A 278 5.40 18.17 -14.38
N CYS A 279 5.74 19.37 -14.83
CA CYS A 279 5.22 20.61 -14.25
C CYS A 279 5.15 21.67 -15.34
N GLY A 280 3.95 22.16 -15.62
CA GLY A 280 3.67 23.05 -16.75
C GLY A 280 2.96 24.34 -16.36
N GLY A 281 2.78 25.22 -17.35
CA GLY A 281 2.04 26.47 -17.17
C GLY A 281 2.64 27.41 -16.12
N GLY A 282 3.96 27.37 -15.92
CA GLY A 282 4.65 28.20 -14.93
C GLY A 282 4.40 27.83 -13.47
N ASN A 283 4.01 26.59 -13.17
CA ASN A 283 3.82 26.09 -11.79
C ASN A 283 5.13 25.65 -11.09
N HIS A 284 6.27 25.75 -11.78
CA HIS A 284 7.59 25.37 -11.29
C HIS A 284 8.06 26.20 -10.09
N GLY A 285 9.10 25.71 -9.39
CA GLY A 285 9.71 26.39 -8.25
C GLY A 285 9.25 25.90 -6.87
N SER A 286 8.22 25.06 -6.80
CA SER A 286 7.82 24.35 -5.58
C SER A 286 8.93 23.39 -5.13
N GLN A 287 9.26 23.38 -3.84
CA GLN A 287 10.22 22.45 -3.27
C GLN A 287 9.52 21.17 -2.83
N VAL A 288 10.11 20.02 -3.16
CA VAL A 288 9.58 18.69 -2.84
C VAL A 288 10.71 17.83 -2.28
N GLU A 289 10.39 16.99 -1.31
CA GLU A 289 11.34 16.11 -0.66
C GLU A 289 10.91 14.64 -0.70
N LEU A 290 11.90 13.75 -0.72
CA LEU A 290 11.76 12.30 -0.81
C LEU A 290 12.42 11.67 0.41
N LYS A 291 11.62 10.95 1.20
CA LYS A 291 11.93 10.46 2.54
C LYS A 291 12.01 8.94 2.57
N LEU A 292 13.11 8.39 3.04
CA LEU A 292 13.28 6.96 3.33
C LEU A 292 13.97 6.80 4.69
N SER A 293 13.21 6.35 5.69
CA SER A 293 13.66 6.25 7.09
C SER A 293 14.22 7.57 7.62
N ASP A 294 15.52 7.62 7.91
CA ASP A 294 16.26 8.78 8.41
C ASP A 294 16.78 9.73 7.30
N GLN A 295 16.63 9.34 6.02
CA GLN A 295 17.22 10.04 4.88
C GLN A 295 16.18 10.89 4.16
N THR A 296 16.59 12.08 3.71
CA THR A 296 15.77 13.01 2.93
C THR A 296 16.58 13.59 1.77
N LEU A 297 16.10 13.42 0.54
CA LEU A 297 16.61 14.11 -0.65
C LEU A 297 15.61 15.17 -1.10
N LYS A 298 16.09 16.35 -1.54
CA LYS A 298 15.21 17.46 -1.95
C LYS A 298 15.44 17.86 -3.40
N PHE A 299 14.39 18.31 -4.08
CA PHE A 299 14.48 18.92 -5.40
C PHE A 299 13.49 20.07 -5.54
N THR A 300 13.78 20.98 -6.47
CA THR A 300 12.85 22.03 -6.90
C THR A 300 12.20 21.60 -8.20
N THR A 301 10.89 21.73 -8.31
CA THR A 301 10.14 21.37 -9.51
C THR A 301 10.57 22.24 -10.70
N GLN A 302 10.87 21.60 -11.83
CA GLN A 302 11.39 22.26 -13.03
C GLN A 302 10.27 22.50 -14.04
N ASP A 303 10.37 23.54 -14.87
CA ASP A 303 9.43 23.67 -15.99
C ASP A 303 9.71 22.60 -17.05
N THR A 304 8.72 21.74 -17.29
CA THR A 304 8.78 20.69 -18.29
C THR A 304 8.02 21.06 -19.57
N GLY A 305 7.38 22.22 -19.61
CA GLY A 305 6.53 22.70 -20.71
C GLY A 305 5.09 22.14 -20.66
N GLY A 306 4.76 21.26 -19.72
CA GLY A 306 3.43 20.64 -19.61
C GLY A 306 3.39 19.55 -18.56
N PHE A 307 2.27 19.38 -17.85
CA PHE A 307 2.14 18.37 -16.79
C PHE A 307 2.32 16.91 -17.28
N GLN A 308 2.11 16.64 -18.57
CA GLN A 308 2.37 15.34 -19.21
C GLN A 308 3.70 15.29 -19.99
N ASN A 309 4.50 16.37 -19.95
CA ASN A 309 5.85 16.37 -20.49
C ASN A 309 6.79 15.90 -19.38
N TRP A 310 7.22 14.64 -19.45
CA TRP A 310 8.05 14.03 -18.41
C TRP A 310 9.52 14.45 -18.54
N LYS A 311 10.10 14.95 -17.45
CA LYS A 311 11.55 15.13 -17.28
C LYS A 311 12.02 14.36 -16.05
N GLU A 312 13.09 13.60 -16.22
CA GLU A 312 13.76 12.90 -15.12
C GLU A 312 14.73 13.85 -14.40
N VAL A 313 14.66 13.87 -13.06
CA VAL A 313 15.58 14.60 -12.19
C VAL A 313 16.26 13.63 -11.23
N SER A 314 17.59 13.69 -11.17
CA SER A 314 18.44 12.87 -10.30
C SER A 314 18.64 13.60 -8.97
N LEU A 315 18.26 12.97 -7.86
CA LEU A 315 18.23 13.59 -6.53
C LEU A 315 19.48 13.33 -5.68
N GLY A 316 20.26 12.29 -6.01
CA GLY A 316 21.37 11.81 -5.20
C GLY A 316 21.26 10.30 -4.93
N GLU A 317 21.78 9.85 -3.80
CA GLU A 317 21.75 8.46 -3.35
C GLU A 317 21.01 8.30 -2.01
N ILE A 318 20.39 7.13 -1.80
CA ILE A 318 19.90 6.66 -0.49
C ILE A 318 20.45 5.26 -0.19
N GLU A 319 20.70 4.98 1.09
CA GLU A 319 21.08 3.65 1.59
C GLU A 319 19.85 2.92 2.13
N ILE A 320 19.57 1.73 1.58
CA ILE A 320 18.59 0.79 2.12
C ILE A 320 19.35 -0.25 2.95
N LYS A 321 19.31 -0.07 4.28
CA LYS A 321 20.12 -0.79 5.27
C LYS A 321 19.67 -2.24 5.54
N GLY A 322 18.47 -2.64 5.10
CA GLY A 322 17.90 -3.97 5.37
C GLY A 322 16.91 -4.44 4.31
N SER A 323 16.72 -5.75 4.22
CA SER A 323 15.78 -6.39 3.30
C SER A 323 14.35 -6.43 3.86
N GLY A 324 13.39 -6.86 3.05
CA GLY A 324 11.98 -6.86 3.38
C GLY A 324 11.28 -5.56 2.95
N LYS A 325 10.24 -5.19 3.69
CA LYS A 325 9.33 -4.09 3.34
C LYS A 325 9.93 -2.72 3.66
N GLN A 326 10.05 -1.88 2.63
CA GLN A 326 10.53 -0.51 2.70
C GLN A 326 9.40 0.48 2.37
N ARG A 327 9.62 1.76 2.72
CA ARG A 327 8.70 2.87 2.41
C ARG A 327 9.47 4.08 1.90
N LEU A 328 9.00 4.63 0.78
CA LEU A 328 9.52 5.87 0.20
C LEU A 328 8.34 6.85 0.06
N MET A 329 8.41 7.96 0.80
CA MET A 329 7.40 9.01 0.76
C MET A 329 7.92 10.20 -0.06
N ILE A 330 7.04 10.81 -0.86
CA ILE A 330 7.28 12.08 -1.55
C ILE A 330 6.29 13.13 -1.03
N ASP A 331 6.84 14.27 -0.61
CA ASP A 331 6.17 15.21 0.29
C ASP A 331 6.53 16.66 -0.11
N PRO A 332 5.58 17.59 -0.29
CA PRO A 332 5.88 18.98 -0.62
C PRO A 332 6.46 19.73 0.59
N VAL A 333 7.57 20.42 0.39
CA VAL A 333 8.11 21.38 1.38
C VAL A 333 7.36 22.71 1.28
N ASN A 334 6.95 23.10 0.06
CA ASN A 334 6.03 24.18 -0.20
C ASN A 334 5.40 24.07 -1.61
N LYS A 335 4.38 24.88 -1.87
CA LYS A 335 3.74 25.05 -3.19
C LYS A 335 3.75 26.51 -3.63
N VAL A 336 4.56 26.82 -4.65
CA VAL A 336 4.80 28.21 -5.10
C VAL A 336 3.68 28.76 -5.99
N LYS A 337 2.83 27.90 -6.57
CA LYS A 337 1.78 28.25 -7.54
C LYS A 337 0.48 27.48 -7.31
N SER A 338 -0.32 27.23 -8.34
CA SER A 338 -1.61 26.54 -8.24
C SER A 338 -1.43 25.06 -7.92
N ALA A 339 -0.47 24.39 -8.57
CA ALA A 339 -0.10 23.00 -8.37
C ALA A 339 1.36 22.83 -7.89
N VAL A 340 1.71 21.64 -7.39
CA VAL A 340 3.08 21.27 -7.01
C VAL A 340 3.83 20.68 -8.22
N LEU A 341 3.43 19.49 -8.67
CA LEU A 341 3.91 18.74 -9.83
C LEU A 341 2.96 17.57 -10.14
N ASP A 342 3.07 16.99 -11.33
CA ASP A 342 2.61 15.62 -11.62
C ASP A 342 3.83 14.65 -11.53
N VAL A 343 3.64 13.43 -11.01
CA VAL A 343 4.71 12.41 -10.90
C VAL A 343 4.31 11.12 -11.61
N GLN A 344 5.13 10.66 -12.56
CA GLN A 344 4.91 9.41 -13.28
C GLN A 344 5.48 8.20 -12.53
N LYS A 345 6.72 8.32 -12.06
CA LYS A 345 7.47 7.24 -11.39
C LYS A 345 8.63 7.81 -10.56
N VAL A 346 9.04 7.05 -9.54
CA VAL A 346 10.38 7.14 -8.94
C VAL A 346 11.14 5.86 -9.28
N VAL A 347 12.44 5.97 -9.55
CA VAL A 347 13.32 4.83 -9.85
C VAL A 347 14.49 4.83 -8.87
N LEU A 348 14.75 3.68 -8.28
CA LEU A 348 15.93 3.41 -7.46
C LEU A 348 16.84 2.47 -8.24
N THR A 349 18.04 2.92 -8.60
CA THR A 349 19.03 2.13 -9.35
C THR A 349 20.23 1.84 -8.45
N PRO A 350 20.67 0.57 -8.30
CA PRO A 350 21.85 0.25 -7.49
C PRO A 350 23.08 1.06 -7.87
N VAL A 351 23.83 1.49 -6.85
CA VAL A 351 25.14 2.11 -7.01
C VAL A 351 26.18 0.99 -7.03
N SER A 352 26.95 0.92 -8.12
CA SER A 352 28.02 -0.07 -8.37
C SER A 352 29.23 0.11 -7.46
#